data_AF-A0A4Y5Z509-F1
#
_entry.id   AF-A0A4Y5Z509-F1
#
_cell.length_a   1.000
_cell.length_b   1.000
_cell.length_c   1.000
_cell.angle_alpha   90.00
_cell.angle_beta   90.00
_cell.angle_gamma   90.00
#
_symmetry.space_group_name_H-M   'P 1'
#
loop_
_entity.id
_entity.type
_entity.pdbx_description
1 polymer ?
#
loop_
_entity_poly.entity_id
_entity_poly.type
_entity_poly.pdbx_seq_one_letter_code
_entity_poly.pdbx_strand_id
1 'polypeptide(L)'
;MAAAPAFAQDASKVDNTQINKRDRSGDHGTPIDQPNDAANIKVAAAVRKAIVDDDSLSTMAHNVKFIASNGTVTLRGPVKDVAEKARVEQLAKGVAGVTQVDNQLDIKH
;
A
#
# COMPACT_ATOMS: atom_id res chain seq x y z
N MET A 1 11.09 4.00 50.77
CA MET A 1 9.63 4.19 50.63
C MET A 1 9.44 5.28 49.57
N ALA A 2 9.31 4.88 48.29
CA ALA A 2 8.07 4.95 47.48
C ALA A 2 7.75 6.39 47.02
N ALA A 3 7.47 6.75 45.76
CA ALA A 3 7.24 6.03 44.52
C ALA A 3 7.35 7.03 43.33
N ALA A 4 7.64 6.53 42.11
CA ALA A 4 7.25 7.21 40.86
C ALA A 4 5.74 7.00 40.62
N PRO A 5 5.04 7.82 39.79
CA PRO A 5 5.00 7.60 38.33
C PRO A 5 4.78 8.95 37.57
N ALA A 6 4.54 9.14 36.28
CA ALA A 6 4.55 8.37 35.03
C ALA A 6 4.55 9.41 33.89
N PHE A 7 5.04 8.98 32.73
CA PHE A 7 5.08 9.67 31.45
C PHE A 7 3.70 10.08 30.92
N ALA A 8 3.63 11.24 30.25
CA ALA A 8 2.65 11.49 29.20
C ALA A 8 3.20 12.55 28.24
N GLN A 9 3.81 12.09 27.14
CA GLN A 9 4.08 12.96 26.00
C GLN A 9 3.13 12.59 24.86
N ASP A 10 2.15 13.48 24.69
CA ASP A 10 1.76 14.08 23.42
C ASP A 10 1.48 13.15 22.24
N ALA A 11 0.19 12.84 22.06
CA ALA A 11 -0.36 12.37 20.81
C ALA A 11 -0.83 13.57 19.99
N SER A 12 -0.01 14.05 19.04
CA SER A 12 -0.47 14.83 17.89
C SER A 12 0.63 14.99 16.84
N LYS A 13 0.25 14.76 15.59
CA LYS A 13 0.97 15.12 14.35
C LYS A 13 2.02 14.12 13.86
N VAL A 14 1.53 13.04 13.26
CA VAL A 14 2.32 12.21 12.33
C VAL A 14 2.50 12.99 11.03
N ASP A 15 3.58 13.77 10.94
CA ASP A 15 3.95 14.53 9.74
C ASP A 15 5.11 13.84 9.02
N ASN A 16 4.82 12.79 8.26
CA ASN A 16 5.84 12.00 7.56
C ASN A 16 6.19 12.58 6.17
N THR A 17 6.08 13.90 6.04
CA THR A 17 6.25 14.63 4.77
C THR A 17 7.62 15.31 4.63
N GLN A 18 8.42 15.37 5.71
CA GLN A 18 9.75 16.02 5.69
C GLN A 18 10.95 15.10 5.43
N ILE A 19 10.77 13.77 5.34
CA ILE A 19 11.90 12.84 5.18
C ILE A 19 12.28 12.61 3.69
N ASN A 20 11.36 12.81 2.75
CA ASN A 20 11.57 12.51 1.32
C ASN A 20 12.20 13.65 0.49
N LYS A 21 12.83 14.66 1.11
CA LYS A 21 13.51 15.76 0.38
C LYS A 21 15.04 15.66 0.34
N ARG A 22 15.66 14.60 0.88
CA ARG A 22 17.12 14.54 1.02
C ARG A 22 17.87 13.67 0.00
N ASP A 23 17.21 12.80 -0.75
CA ASP A 23 17.88 11.78 -1.58
C ASP A 23 17.89 12.10 -3.09
N ARG A 24 18.48 13.23 -3.48
CA ARG A 24 18.74 13.56 -4.91
C ARG A 24 20.16 13.32 -5.37
N SER A 25 21.04 12.78 -4.52
CA SER A 25 22.45 12.60 -4.84
C SER A 25 22.76 11.11 -4.91
N GLY A 26 22.88 10.60 -6.14
CA GLY A 26 23.42 9.26 -6.38
C GLY A 26 24.87 9.16 -5.91
N ASP A 27 25.30 7.93 -5.64
CA ASP A 27 26.64 7.53 -5.18
C ASP A 27 26.83 7.60 -3.66
N HIS A 28 26.43 6.53 -2.94
CA HIS A 28 27.12 5.90 -1.79
C HIS A 28 26.15 4.97 -1.02
N GLY A 29 26.52 3.69 -0.88
CA GLY A 29 25.72 2.68 -0.18
C GLY A 29 25.60 2.95 1.33
N THR A 30 24.37 3.14 1.80
CA THR A 30 24.00 3.50 3.19
C THR A 30 22.60 2.93 3.51
N PRO A 31 22.21 2.75 4.79
CA PRO A 31 21.20 1.80 5.34
C PRO A 31 20.67 0.59 4.52
N ILE A 32 21.44 0.11 3.55
CA ILE A 32 20.98 -0.67 2.39
C ILE A 32 20.66 -2.15 2.69
N ASP A 33 20.96 -2.63 3.89
CA ASP A 33 20.73 -4.03 4.31
C ASP A 33 19.43 -4.22 5.08
N GLN A 34 18.65 -3.17 5.30
CA GLN A 34 17.37 -3.33 5.96
C GLN A 34 16.33 -3.74 4.89
N PRO A 35 15.70 -4.94 4.97
CA PRO A 35 14.61 -5.36 4.10
C PRO A 35 13.33 -4.60 4.49
N ASN A 36 13.41 -3.28 4.42
CA ASN A 36 12.27 -2.42 4.38
C ASN A 36 11.91 -2.37 2.91
N ASP A 37 11.09 -3.34 2.52
CA ASP A 37 10.80 -3.75 1.14
C ASP A 37 10.21 -2.57 0.35
N ALA A 38 11.09 -1.64 -0.03
CA ALA A 38 10.77 -0.43 -0.74
C ALA A 38 10.21 -0.79 -2.11
N ALA A 39 10.55 -1.98 -2.62
CA ALA A 39 9.89 -2.61 -3.73
C ALA A 39 8.42 -2.91 -3.40
N ASN A 40 8.10 -3.64 -2.33
CA ASN A 40 6.69 -3.87 -1.93
C ASN A 40 5.94 -2.57 -1.62
N ILE A 41 6.56 -1.56 -1.01
CA ILE A 41 5.91 -0.26 -0.76
C ILE A 41 5.64 0.47 -2.08
N LYS A 42 6.59 0.46 -3.02
CA LYS A 42 6.39 1.04 -4.36
C LYS A 42 5.33 0.28 -5.15
N VAL A 43 5.31 -1.05 -5.08
CA VAL A 43 4.29 -1.90 -5.68
C VAL A 43 2.93 -1.58 -5.06
N ALA A 44 2.82 -1.54 -3.73
CA ALA A 44 1.59 -1.20 -3.02
C ALA A 44 1.09 0.21 -3.38
N ALA A 45 1.98 1.20 -3.44
CA ALA A 45 1.64 2.56 -3.81
C ALA A 45 1.22 2.65 -5.28
N ALA A 46 1.90 1.95 -6.19
CA ALA A 46 1.56 1.90 -7.61
C ALA A 46 0.23 1.19 -7.85
N VAL A 47 -0.03 0.06 -7.18
CA VAL A 47 -1.34 -0.63 -7.20
C VAL A 47 -2.43 0.31 -6.69
N ARG A 48 -2.21 0.98 -5.56
CA ARG A 48 -3.20 1.91 -5.02
C ARG A 48 -3.47 3.07 -5.95
N LYS A 49 -2.42 3.63 -6.54
CA LYS A 49 -2.54 4.72 -7.51
C LYS A 49 -3.33 4.27 -8.74
N ALA A 50 -2.99 3.11 -9.31
CA ALA A 50 -3.70 2.58 -10.47
C ALA A 50 -5.19 2.31 -10.20
N ILE A 51 -5.54 1.84 -9.01
CA ILE A 51 -6.94 1.63 -8.58
C ILE A 51 -7.67 2.97 -8.39
N VAL A 52 -7.00 3.98 -7.82
CA VAL A 52 -7.64 5.28 -7.52
C VAL A 52 -7.72 6.19 -8.74
N ASP A 53 -6.79 6.07 -9.69
CA ASP A 53 -6.83 6.80 -10.97
C ASP A 53 -7.89 6.23 -11.95
N ASP A 54 -8.48 5.07 -11.66
CA ASP A 54 -9.50 4.44 -12.52
C ASP A 54 -10.92 4.87 -12.10
N ASP A 55 -11.45 5.90 -12.77
CA ASP A 55 -12.81 6.41 -12.56
C ASP A 55 -13.93 5.39 -12.88
N SER A 56 -13.62 4.27 -13.54
CA SER A 56 -14.61 3.22 -13.82
C SER A 56 -14.91 2.33 -12.60
N LEU A 57 -14.07 2.41 -11.56
CA LEU A 57 -14.25 1.69 -10.31
C LEU A 57 -15.15 2.47 -9.34
N SER A 58 -16.04 1.76 -8.64
CA SER A 58 -16.88 2.36 -7.60
C SER A 58 -16.07 2.72 -6.36
N THR A 59 -16.62 3.57 -5.52
CA THR A 59 -16.07 3.91 -4.20
C THR A 59 -15.80 2.65 -3.36
N MET A 60 -16.54 1.55 -3.57
CA MET A 60 -16.27 0.27 -2.90
C MET A 60 -14.96 -0.36 -3.37
N ALA A 61 -14.76 -0.45 -4.68
CA ALA A 61 -13.52 -0.94 -5.29
C ALA A 61 -12.30 -0.07 -4.94
N HIS A 62 -12.48 1.24 -4.78
CA HIS A 62 -11.42 2.15 -4.30
C HIS A 62 -11.01 1.91 -2.84
N ASN A 63 -11.92 1.39 -2.02
CA ASN A 63 -11.71 1.13 -0.59
C ASN A 63 -11.31 -0.31 -0.28
N VAL A 64 -11.04 -1.13 -1.30
CA VAL A 64 -10.56 -2.50 -1.09
C VAL A 64 -9.23 -2.50 -0.34
N LYS A 65 -9.08 -3.48 0.55
CA LYS A 65 -7.80 -3.73 1.21
C LYS A 65 -6.97 -4.60 0.30
N PHE A 66 -5.69 -4.29 0.20
CA PHE A 66 -4.74 -5.12 -0.52
C PHE A 66 -3.46 -5.28 0.27
N ILE A 67 -2.78 -6.39 0.05
CA ILE A 67 -1.51 -6.74 0.69
C ILE A 67 -0.54 -7.06 -0.43
N ALA A 68 0.54 -6.29 -0.55
CA ALA A 68 1.64 -6.60 -1.46
C ALA A 68 2.80 -7.18 -0.63
N SER A 69 3.19 -8.42 -0.92
CA SER A 69 4.29 -9.08 -0.24
C SER A 69 5.06 -9.97 -1.23
N ASN A 70 6.36 -9.72 -1.35
CA ASN A 70 7.28 -10.48 -2.20
C ASN A 70 6.75 -10.65 -3.65
N GLY A 71 6.19 -9.60 -4.23
CA GLY A 71 5.61 -9.62 -5.58
C GLY A 71 4.24 -10.32 -5.69
N THR A 72 3.66 -10.81 -4.60
CA THR A 72 2.28 -11.29 -4.56
C THR A 72 1.37 -10.18 -4.05
N VAL A 73 0.33 -9.84 -4.82
CA VAL A 73 -0.69 -8.87 -4.44
C VAL A 73 -1.99 -9.59 -4.12
N THR A 74 -2.40 -9.60 -2.86
CA THR A 74 -3.70 -10.13 -2.43
C THR A 74 -4.71 -9.00 -2.33
N LEU A 75 -5.83 -9.12 -3.03
CA LEU A 75 -6.93 -8.14 -3.06
C LEU A 75 -8.10 -8.66 -2.23
N ARG A 76 -8.62 -7.87 -1.29
CA ARG A 76 -9.73 -8.24 -0.40
C ARG A 76 -10.71 -7.09 -0.22
N GLY A 77 -11.99 -7.42 -0.30
CA GLY A 77 -13.06 -6.47 0.01
C GLY A 77 -14.26 -6.62 -0.92
N PRO A 78 -15.33 -5.88 -0.61
CA PRO A 78 -16.53 -5.85 -1.44
C PRO A 78 -16.31 -5.04 -2.71
N VAL A 79 -16.78 -5.57 -3.83
CA VAL A 79 -16.92 -4.87 -5.11
C VAL A 79 -18.36 -4.94 -5.59
N LYS A 80 -18.75 -4.05 -6.49
CA LYS A 80 -20.11 -3.92 -7.02
C LYS A 80 -20.46 -5.03 -7.99
N ASP A 81 -19.52 -5.45 -8.83
CA ASP A 81 -19.76 -6.40 -9.90
C ASP A 81 -18.49 -7.14 -10.35
N VAL A 82 -18.69 -8.14 -11.22
CA VAL A 82 -17.60 -8.96 -11.78
C VAL A 82 -16.65 -8.13 -12.64
N ALA A 83 -17.15 -7.07 -13.29
CA ALA A 83 -16.32 -6.23 -14.16
C ALA A 83 -15.31 -5.44 -13.34
N GLU A 84 -15.73 -4.87 -12.21
CA GLU A 84 -14.81 -4.24 -11.24
C GLU A 84 -13.76 -5.23 -10.73
N LYS A 85 -14.18 -6.45 -10.35
CA LYS A 85 -13.27 -7.49 -9.90
C LYS A 85 -12.16 -7.79 -10.93
N ALA A 86 -12.53 -7.89 -12.20
CA ALA A 86 -11.58 -8.12 -13.29
C ALA A 86 -10.68 -6.90 -13.53
N ARG A 87 -11.23 -5.68 -13.45
CA ARG A 87 -10.46 -4.43 -13.60
C ARG A 87 -9.40 -4.27 -12.52
N VAL A 88 -9.75 -4.45 -11.26
CA VAL A 88 -8.80 -4.35 -10.14
C VAL A 88 -7.67 -5.38 -10.28
N GLU A 89 -8.00 -6.59 -10.73
CA GLU A 89 -6.98 -7.62 -11.01
C GLU A 89 -6.05 -7.22 -12.15
N GLN A 90 -6.58 -6.68 -13.25
CA GLN A 90 -5.78 -6.21 -14.38
C GLN A 90 -4.86 -5.05 -13.98
N LEU A 91 -5.36 -4.09 -13.20
CA LEU A 91 -4.57 -2.98 -12.69
C LEU A 91 -3.44 -3.48 -11.79
N ALA A 92 -3.73 -4.43 -10.88
CA ALA A 92 -2.72 -5.03 -10.03
C ALA A 92 -1.67 -5.79 -10.83
N LYS A 93 -2.06 -6.58 -11.83
CA LYS A 93 -1.14 -7.31 -12.73
C LYS A 93 -0.27 -6.37 -13.57
N GLY A 94 -0.79 -5.19 -13.91
CA GLY A 94 -0.07 -4.19 -14.69
C GLY A 94 1.04 -3.47 -13.92
N VAL A 95 1.11 -3.63 -12.61
CA VAL A 95 2.15 -2.99 -11.79
C VAL A 95 3.48 -3.73 -11.90
N ALA A 96 4.53 -3.00 -12.26
CA ALA A 96 5.89 -3.53 -12.32
C ALA A 96 6.32 -4.05 -10.94
N GLY A 97 6.72 -5.32 -10.89
CA GLY A 97 7.10 -6.03 -9.65
C GLY A 97 6.02 -6.96 -9.09
N VAL A 98 4.84 -7.02 -9.73
CA VAL A 98 3.82 -8.01 -9.41
C VAL A 98 4.07 -9.30 -10.20
N THR A 99 4.34 -10.37 -9.48
CA THR A 99 4.52 -11.72 -10.02
C THR A 99 3.22 -12.52 -9.97
N GLN A 100 2.42 -12.29 -8.93
CA GLN A 100 1.17 -13.00 -8.70
C GLN A 100 0.11 -12.06 -8.14
N VAL A 101 -1.14 -12.23 -8.58
CA VAL A 101 -2.30 -11.54 -8.02
C VAL A 101 -3.28 -12.57 -7.50
N ASP A 102 -3.62 -12.47 -6.22
CA ASP A 102 -4.60 -13.29 -5.55
C ASP A 102 -5.87 -12.46 -5.33
N ASN A 103 -6.91 -12.78 -6.11
CA ASN A 103 -8.13 -12.00 -6.17
C ASN A 103 -9.22 -12.58 -5.26
N GLN A 104 -9.25 -12.12 -4.01
CA GLN A 104 -10.24 -12.50 -2.99
C GLN A 104 -11.33 -11.42 -2.83
N LEU A 105 -11.66 -10.71 -3.92
CA LEU A 105 -12.75 -9.74 -3.94
C LEU A 105 -14.09 -10.47 -3.97
N ASP A 106 -15.01 -9.97 -3.13
CA ASP A 106 -16.36 -10.49 -2.96
C ASP A 106 -17.36 -9.55 -3.63
N ILE A 107 -18.29 -10.09 -4.41
CA ILE A 107 -19.27 -9.28 -5.14
C ILE A 107 -20.47 -9.10 -4.23
N LYS A 108 -20.67 -7.87 -3.76
CA LYS A 108 -21.78 -7.57 -2.85
C LYS A 108 -23.04 -7.32 -3.68
N HIS A 109 -23.97 -8.27 -3.59
CA HIS A 109 -25.30 -8.21 -4.20
C HIS A 109 -26.24 -7.21 -3.51
#